data_AF-A0A2E5L3C7-F1
#
_entry.id   AF-A0A2E5L3C7-F1
#
_cell.length_a   1.000
_cell.length_b   1.000
_cell.length_c   1.000
_cell.angle_alpha   90.00
_cell.angle_beta   90.00
_cell.angle_gamma   90.00
#
_symmetry.space_group_name_H-M   'P 1'
#
loop_
_entity.id
_entity.type
_entity.pdbx_description
1 polymer ?
#
loop_
_entity_poly.entity_id
_entity_poly.type
_entity_poly.pdbx_seq_one_letter_code
_entity_poly.pdbx_strand_id
1 'polypeptide(L)'
;MKQNAYVLPGAIIALSVAVIVAALNLEEAAPVIVGQGLQPRIFPIFLMVLNIFLALLMFWDFTRKAPNKIPMEGFPTYGSILLFGLFFILSSFVDMFIGIAVVMFLMCRLWGEKRLAVNLTLALVTPIFIFFLFDLVLKIRFPRGLLTDWYYG
;
A
#
# COMPACT_ATOMS: atom_id res chain seq x y z
N MET A 1 25.44 -6.91 -17.46
CA MET A 1 24.21 -7.74 -17.46
C MET A 1 23.07 -6.90 -18.03
N LYS A 2 22.55 -7.22 -19.22
CA LYS A 2 21.29 -6.63 -19.72
C LYS A 2 20.20 -7.21 -18.82
N GLN A 3 19.74 -6.45 -17.83
CA GLN A 3 18.59 -6.84 -17.04
C GLN A 3 17.42 -6.89 -18.02
N ASN A 4 16.81 -8.06 -18.22
CA ASN A 4 15.66 -8.18 -19.10
C ASN A 4 14.56 -7.29 -18.51
N ALA A 5 14.33 -6.13 -19.13
CA ALA A 5 13.39 -5.11 -18.68
C ALA A 5 11.97 -5.68 -18.43
N TYR A 6 11.65 -6.78 -19.11
CA TYR A 6 10.38 -7.49 -19.04
C TYR A 6 10.23 -8.42 -17.82
N VAL A 7 11.30 -8.72 -17.09
CA VAL A 7 11.25 -9.58 -15.89
C VAL A 7 10.41 -8.93 -14.79
N LEU A 8 10.56 -7.61 -14.59
CA LEU A 8 9.83 -6.87 -13.58
C LEU A 8 8.30 -6.86 -13.83
N PRO A 9 7.78 -6.42 -14.99
CA PRO A 9 6.33 -6.47 -15.25
C PRO A 9 5.81 -7.91 -15.25
N GLY A 10 6.58 -8.88 -15.78
CA GLY A 10 6.21 -10.28 -15.74
C GLY A 10 6.07 -10.83 -14.31
N ALA A 11 7.01 -10.50 -13.42
CA ALA A 11 6.96 -10.89 -12.02
C ALA A 11 5.77 -10.25 -11.29
N ILE A 12 5.47 -8.97 -11.55
CA ILE A 12 4.31 -8.27 -10.97
C ILE A 12 3.00 -8.96 -11.39
N ILE A 13 2.86 -9.31 -12.68
CA ILE A 13 1.67 -10.01 -13.19
C ILE A 13 1.55 -11.40 -12.54
N ALA A 14 2.64 -12.17 -12.49
CA ALA A 14 2.63 -13.50 -11.89
C ALA A 14 2.26 -13.47 -10.40
N LEU A 15 2.84 -12.53 -9.63
CA LEU A 15 2.49 -12.31 -8.23
C LEU A 15 1.01 -11.92 -8.09
N SER A 16 0.53 -11.02 -8.95
CA SER A 16 -0.86 -10.55 -8.92
C SER A 16 -1.85 -11.68 -9.17
N VAL A 17 -1.55 -12.56 -10.15
CA VAL A 17 -2.35 -13.76 -10.41
C VAL A 17 -2.32 -14.72 -9.21
N ALA A 18 -1.15 -14.97 -8.62
CA ALA A 18 -1.04 -15.82 -7.43
C ALA A 18 -1.88 -15.28 -6.25
N VAL A 19 -1.87 -13.97 -6.04
CA VAL A 19 -2.68 -13.31 -5.01
C VAL A 19 -4.17 -13.39 -5.35
N ILE A 20 -4.58 -13.27 -6.62
CA ILE A 20 -5.98 -13.48 -7.02
C ILE A 20 -6.41 -14.91 -6.68
N VAL A 21 -5.61 -15.92 -7.05
CA VAL A 21 -5.91 -17.33 -6.72
C VAL A 21 -6.03 -17.52 -5.21
N ALA A 22 -5.10 -16.97 -4.42
CA ALA A 22 -5.20 -17.01 -2.95
C ALA A 22 -6.47 -16.31 -2.45
N ALA A 23 -6.82 -15.15 -3.01
CA ALA A 23 -8.00 -14.39 -2.62
C ALA A 23 -9.31 -15.13 -2.96
N LEU A 24 -9.34 -15.94 -4.02
CA LEU A 24 -10.50 -16.78 -4.35
C LEU A 24 -10.76 -17.87 -3.30
N ASN A 25 -9.76 -18.22 -2.48
CA ASN A 25 -9.90 -19.19 -1.39
C ASN A 25 -10.29 -18.55 -0.05
N LEU A 26 -10.37 -17.21 0.04
CA LEU A 26 -10.81 -16.54 1.25
C LEU A 26 -12.31 -16.76 1.46
N GLU A 27 -12.68 -17.16 2.67
CA GLU A 27 -14.08 -17.32 3.06
C GLU A 27 -14.85 -16.00 2.86
N GLU A 28 -16.03 -16.10 2.26
CA GLU A 28 -16.94 -14.97 2.16
C GLU A 28 -17.43 -14.61 3.56
N ALA A 29 -17.04 -13.43 4.05
CA ALA A 29 -17.50 -12.95 5.34
C ALA A 29 -19.03 -12.82 5.34
N ALA A 30 -19.67 -13.27 6.43
CA ALA A 30 -21.13 -13.28 6.56
C ALA A 30 -21.72 -11.89 6.22
N PRO A 31 -22.82 -11.82 5.43
CA PRO A 31 -23.39 -10.56 4.96
C PRO A 31 -23.86 -9.65 6.10
N VAL A 32 -24.10 -10.20 7.29
CA VAL A 32 -24.45 -9.44 8.52
C VAL A 32 -23.28 -8.60 9.04
N ILE A 33 -22.03 -9.00 8.78
CA ILE A 33 -20.80 -8.30 9.23
C ILE A 33 -20.34 -7.27 8.19
N VAL A 34 -20.58 -7.54 6.89
CA VAL A 34 -20.11 -6.69 5.78
C VAL A 34 -21.19 -5.67 5.33
N GLY A 35 -22.48 -5.94 5.57
CA GLY A 35 -23.56 -5.05 5.14
C GLY A 35 -23.52 -4.78 3.63
N GLN A 36 -23.54 -3.50 3.23
CA GLN A 36 -23.36 -3.05 1.84
C GLN A 36 -21.89 -2.76 1.47
N GLY A 37 -20.93 -3.20 2.28
CA GLY A 37 -19.51 -2.99 2.05
C GLY A 37 -18.90 -3.93 1.01
N LEU A 38 -17.72 -3.57 0.51
CA LEU A 38 -16.96 -4.43 -0.38
C LEU A 38 -16.45 -5.65 0.40
N GLN A 39 -16.79 -6.86 -0.05
CA GLN A 39 -16.38 -8.08 0.63
C GLN A 39 -14.85 -8.17 0.74
N PRO A 40 -14.30 -8.74 1.84
CA PRO A 40 -12.84 -8.87 2.04
C PRO A 40 -12.11 -9.54 0.89
N ARG A 41 -12.79 -10.45 0.17
CA ARG A 41 -12.29 -11.13 -1.03
C ARG A 41 -12.16 -10.22 -2.26
N ILE A 42 -13.10 -9.30 -2.45
CA ILE A 42 -13.15 -8.45 -3.65
C ILE A 42 -12.03 -7.41 -3.61
N PHE A 43 -11.58 -7.02 -2.42
CA PHE A 43 -10.58 -5.97 -2.26
C PHE A 43 -9.19 -6.36 -2.83
N PRO A 44 -8.58 -7.51 -2.44
CA PRO A 44 -7.36 -7.99 -3.07
C PRO A 44 -7.50 -8.17 -4.58
N ILE A 45 -8.63 -8.72 -5.05
CA ILE A 45 -8.86 -8.95 -6.48
C ILE A 45 -8.86 -7.63 -7.24
N PHE A 46 -9.57 -6.62 -6.75
CA PHE A 46 -9.61 -5.29 -7.35
C PHE A 46 -8.21 -4.67 -7.48
N LEU A 47 -7.42 -4.69 -6.39
CA LEU A 47 -6.05 -4.17 -6.40
C LEU A 47 -5.14 -4.95 -7.36
N MET A 48 -5.26 -6.27 -7.42
CA MET A 48 -4.44 -7.09 -8.32
C MET A 48 -4.81 -6.89 -9.79
N VAL A 49 -6.10 -6.71 -10.11
CA VAL A 49 -6.54 -6.35 -11.47
C VAL A 49 -5.97 -4.99 -11.88
N LEU A 50 -6.01 -4.00 -10.99
CA LEU A 50 -5.38 -2.70 -11.22
C LEU A 50 -3.86 -2.83 -11.43
N ASN A 51 -3.17 -3.62 -10.60
CA ASN A 51 -1.74 -3.87 -10.74
C ASN A 51 -1.39 -4.54 -12.08
N ILE A 52 -2.19 -5.52 -12.52
CA ILE A 52 -2.00 -6.16 -13.83
C ILE A 52 -2.16 -5.11 -14.94
N PHE A 53 -3.20 -4.27 -14.87
CA PHE A 53 -3.40 -3.19 -15.83
C PHE A 53 -2.21 -2.23 -15.88
N LEU A 54 -1.72 -1.78 -14.73
CA LEU A 54 -0.54 -0.90 -14.64
C LEU A 54 0.73 -1.60 -15.15
N ALA A 55 0.91 -2.90 -14.85
CA ALA A 55 2.05 -3.69 -15.34
C ALA A 55 2.02 -3.86 -16.87
N LEU A 56 0.83 -3.98 -17.47
CA LEU A 56 0.66 -3.99 -18.93
C LEU A 56 1.02 -2.63 -19.53
N LEU A 57 0.62 -1.51 -18.91
CA LEU A 57 1.05 -0.17 -19.32
C LEU A 57 2.58 -0.02 -19.21
N MET A 58 3.18 -0.56 -18.15
CA MET A 58 4.63 -0.53 -17.96
C MET A 58 5.35 -1.38 -19.01
N PHE A 59 4.80 -2.55 -19.36
CA PHE A 59 5.29 -3.37 -20.47
C PHE A 59 5.25 -2.59 -21.78
N TRP A 60 4.15 -1.88 -22.04
CA TRP A 60 4.03 -1.00 -23.21
C TRP A 60 5.08 0.12 -23.20
N ASP A 61 5.29 0.80 -22.08
CA ASP A 61 6.29 1.87 -22.00
C ASP A 61 7.72 1.35 -22.25
N PHE A 62 8.05 0.17 -21.72
CA PHE A 62 9.36 -0.48 -21.94
C PHE A 62 9.61 -0.89 -23.40
N THR A 63 8.56 -1.17 -24.17
CA THR A 63 8.71 -1.39 -25.62
C THR A 63 9.06 -0.10 -26.37
N ARG A 64 8.72 1.07 -25.83
CA ARG A 64 8.97 2.39 -26.45
C ARG A 64 10.24 3.05 -25.93
N LYS A 65 10.58 2.87 -24.65
CA LYS A 65 11.72 3.49 -23.97
C LYS A 65 12.44 2.43 -23.14
N ALA A 66 13.73 2.24 -23.42
CA ALA A 66 14.55 1.35 -22.61
C ALA A 66 14.71 1.92 -21.18
N PRO A 67 14.57 1.10 -20.13
CA PRO A 67 14.68 1.59 -18.76
C PRO A 67 16.11 2.04 -18.46
N ASN A 68 16.22 3.22 -17.84
CA ASN A 68 17.50 3.72 -17.33
C ASN A 68 17.94 2.89 -16.13
N LYS A 69 19.26 2.70 -15.99
CA LYS A 69 19.82 2.05 -14.80
C LYS A 69 19.64 2.98 -13.60
N ILE A 70 18.90 2.52 -12.60
CA ILE A 70 18.73 3.23 -11.33
C ILE A 70 19.92 2.87 -10.43
N PRO A 71 20.73 3.84 -9.96
CA PRO A 71 21.79 3.57 -9.00
C PRO A 71 21.18 3.13 -7.66
N MET A 72 21.86 2.20 -6.97
CA MET A 72 21.36 1.64 -5.72
C MET A 72 21.61 2.64 -4.58
N GLU A 73 20.56 3.25 -4.04
CA GLU A 73 20.64 4.16 -2.91
C GLU A 73 20.67 3.37 -1.59
N GLY A 74 21.85 2.92 -1.18
CA GLY A 74 22.00 1.96 -0.06
C GLY A 74 21.39 2.42 1.26
N PHE A 75 21.75 3.62 1.73
CA PHE A 75 21.32 4.12 3.05
C PHE A 75 19.80 4.31 3.22
N PRO A 76 19.08 5.02 2.33
CA PRO A 76 17.63 5.18 2.46
C PRO A 76 16.87 3.86 2.23
N THR A 77 17.41 2.92 1.45
CA THR A 77 16.79 1.61 1.22
C THR A 77 16.73 0.78 2.50
N TYR A 78 17.85 0.62 3.21
CA TYR A 78 17.87 -0.14 4.47
C TYR A 78 17.06 0.54 5.57
N GLY A 79 17.10 1.87 5.66
CA GLY A 79 16.25 2.59 6.61
C GLY A 79 14.76 2.42 6.32
N SER A 80 14.35 2.32 5.05
CA SER A 80 12.96 2.05 4.66
C SER A 80 12.51 0.65 5.10
N ILE A 81 13.39 -0.36 5.00
CA ILE A 81 13.12 -1.72 5.52
C ILE A 81 12.92 -1.70 7.04
N LEU A 82 13.76 -0.98 7.78
CA LEU A 82 13.62 -0.85 9.23
C LEU A 82 12.30 -0.14 9.61
N LEU A 83 11.91 0.88 8.84
CA LEU A 83 10.64 1.58 9.03
C LEU A 83 9.42 0.69 8.79
N PHE A 84 9.49 -0.32 7.90
CA PHE A 84 8.43 -1.33 7.80
C PHE A 84 8.32 -2.19 9.06
N GLY A 85 9.43 -2.52 9.71
CA GLY A 85 9.43 -3.17 11.02
C GLY A 85 8.78 -2.30 12.10
N LEU A 86 9.11 -1.01 12.11
CA LEU A 86 8.49 -0.02 13.01
C LEU A 86 6.98 0.11 12.75
N PHE A 87 6.57 0.13 11.48
CA PHE A 87 5.17 0.16 11.07
C PHE A 87 4.41 -1.02 11.67
N PHE A 88 4.94 -2.24 11.54
CA PHE A 88 4.33 -3.45 12.07
C PHE A 88 4.10 -3.38 13.59
N ILE A 89 5.07 -2.85 14.34
CA ILE A 89 4.94 -2.67 15.80
C ILE A 89 3.85 -1.63 16.10
N LEU A 90 3.90 -0.45 15.48
CA LEU A 90 2.92 0.62 15.71
C LEU A 90 1.50 0.20 15.33
N SER A 91 1.33 -0.48 14.20
CA SER A 91 0.02 -0.93 13.72
C SER A 91 -0.57 -2.03 14.60
N SER A 92 0.27 -2.87 15.21
CA SER A 92 -0.19 -4.00 16.04
C SER A 92 -0.52 -3.58 17.46
N PHE A 93 0.21 -2.61 18.03
CA PHE A 93 0.07 -2.23 19.45
C PHE A 93 -0.65 -0.89 19.69
N VAL A 94 -0.70 0.01 18.70
CA VAL A 94 -1.20 1.38 18.90
C VAL A 94 -2.43 1.63 18.03
N ASP A 95 -2.20 1.85 16.74
CA ASP A 95 -3.22 2.14 15.74
C ASP A 95 -2.58 2.12 14.36
N MET A 96 -3.28 1.54 13.37
CA MET A 96 -2.79 1.48 12.00
C MET A 96 -2.55 2.87 11.40
N PHE A 97 -3.43 3.85 11.63
CA PHE A 97 -3.32 5.20 11.08
C PHE A 97 -2.20 6.01 11.73
N ILE A 98 -2.01 5.86 13.04
CA ILE A 98 -0.87 6.46 13.74
C ILE A 98 0.44 5.86 13.21
N GLY A 99 0.46 4.53 12.99
CA GLY A 99 1.59 3.86 12.35
C GLY A 99 1.91 4.43 10.97
N ILE A 100 0.90 4.58 10.09
CA ILE A 100 1.08 5.15 8.75
C ILE A 100 1.63 6.58 8.85
N ALA A 101 1.03 7.44 9.69
CA ALA A 101 1.45 8.83 9.82
C ALA A 101 2.92 8.97 10.27
N VAL A 102 3.31 8.24 11.32
CA VAL A 102 4.68 8.26 11.86
C VAL A 102 5.68 7.73 10.84
N VAL A 103 5.37 6.59 10.22
CA VAL A 103 6.28 5.96 9.25
C VAL A 103 6.42 6.78 7.99
N MET A 104 5.32 7.39 7.51
CA MET A 104 5.34 8.27 6.34
C MET A 104 6.20 9.51 6.60
N PHE A 105 6.05 10.13 7.77
CA PHE A 105 6.90 11.26 8.17
C PHE A 105 8.39 10.88 8.22
N LEU A 106 8.71 9.74 8.85
CA LEU A 106 10.07 9.24 8.95
C LEU A 106 10.65 8.85 7.57
N MET A 107 9.84 8.27 6.68
CA MET A 107 10.24 7.97 5.31
C MET A 107 10.58 9.25 4.53
N CYS A 108 9.72 10.27 4.56
CA CYS A 108 10.02 11.56 3.92
C CYS A 108 11.33 12.16 4.44
N ARG A 109 11.58 12.04 5.76
CA ARG A 109 12.81 12.54 6.37
C ARG A 109 14.05 11.75 5.98
N LEU A 110 13.93 10.42 5.89
CA LEU A 110 15.00 9.49 5.52
C LEU A 110 15.43 9.67 4.06
N TRP A 111 14.48 9.94 3.17
CA TRP A 111 14.71 10.24 1.75
C TRP A 111 15.16 11.68 1.48
N GLY A 112 15.43 12.46 2.53
CA GLY A 112 16.12 13.75 2.42
C GLY A 112 15.22 14.98 2.23
N GLU A 113 13.89 14.85 2.33
CA GLU A 113 13.00 16.01 2.28
C GLU A 113 13.19 16.87 3.54
N LYS A 114 13.70 18.10 3.37
CA LYS A 114 14.04 19.02 4.47
C LYS A 114 12.86 19.87 4.91
N ARG A 115 11.81 19.99 4.09
CA ARG A 115 10.65 20.86 4.38
C ARG A 115 9.73 20.19 5.39
N LEU A 116 9.95 20.50 6.67
CA LEU A 116 9.19 19.91 7.78
C LEU A 116 7.67 20.07 7.63
N ALA A 117 7.22 21.26 7.20
CA ALA A 117 5.80 21.54 6.99
C ALA A 117 5.15 20.67 5.91
N VAL A 118 5.87 20.41 4.81
CA VAL A 118 5.37 19.55 3.73
C VAL A 118 5.29 18.10 4.20
N ASN A 119 6.33 17.61 4.90
CA ASN A 119 6.36 16.25 5.42
C ASN A 119 5.22 16.00 6.42
N LEU A 120 4.98 16.95 7.32
CA LEU A 120 3.95 16.83 8.34
C LEU A 120 2.55 16.94 7.72
N THR A 121 2.36 17.81 6.74
CA THR A 121 1.10 17.91 6.00
C THR A 121 0.82 16.60 5.26
N LEU A 122 1.80 16.06 4.55
CA LEU A 122 1.65 14.80 3.82
C LEU A 122 1.35 13.63 4.78
N ALA A 123 2.11 13.53 5.86
CA ALA A 123 1.95 12.48 6.88
C ALA A 123 0.59 12.51 7.59
N LEU A 124 -0.10 13.65 7.64
CA LEU A 124 -1.43 13.76 8.24
C LEU A 124 -2.56 13.66 7.21
N VAL A 125 -2.44 14.36 6.09
CA VAL A 125 -3.49 14.41 5.06
C VAL A 125 -3.65 13.06 4.37
N THR A 126 -2.56 12.34 4.10
CA THR A 126 -2.64 11.06 3.39
C THR A 126 -3.41 9.99 4.18
N PRO A 127 -3.11 9.72 5.47
CA PRO A 127 -3.90 8.78 6.27
C PRO A 127 -5.37 9.18 6.38
N ILE A 128 -5.67 10.48 6.53
CA ILE A 128 -7.05 10.99 6.59
C ILE A 128 -7.78 10.73 5.27
N PHE A 129 -7.14 11.02 4.13
CA PHE A 129 -7.74 10.79 2.82
C PHE A 129 -7.97 9.31 2.56
N ILE A 130 -6.99 8.45 2.91
CA ILE A 130 -7.13 7.00 2.84
C ILE A 130 -8.29 6.54 3.71
N PHE A 131 -8.40 7.04 4.95
CA PHE A 131 -9.49 6.70 5.85
C PHE A 131 -10.86 6.99 5.22
N PHE A 132 -11.08 8.23 4.75
CA PHE A 132 -12.35 8.61 4.14
C PHE A 132 -12.64 7.87 2.82
N LEU A 133 -11.63 7.66 1.98
CA LEU A 133 -11.79 6.91 0.74
C LEU A 133 -12.29 5.48 1.04
N PHE A 134 -11.68 4.82 2.01
CA PHE A 134 -12.02 3.43 2.33
C PHE A 134 -13.30 3.29 3.15
N ASP A 135 -13.55 4.20 4.09
CA ASP A 135 -14.76 4.17 4.95
C ASP A 135 -16.00 4.62 4.16
N LEU A 136 -15.92 5.72 3.39
CA LEU A 136 -17.08 6.27 2.69
C LEU A 136 -17.32 5.65 1.31
N VAL A 137 -16.26 5.46 0.52
CA VAL A 137 -16.40 4.98 -0.88
C VAL A 137 -16.41 3.45 -0.93
N LEU A 138 -15.48 2.81 -0.23
CA LEU A 138 -15.34 1.34 -0.27
C LEU A 138 -16.11 0.63 0.86
N LYS A 139 -16.57 1.38 1.88
CA LYS A 139 -17.28 0.84 3.06
C LYS A 139 -16.52 -0.31 3.73
N ILE A 140 -15.19 -0.21 3.80
CA ILE A 140 -14.32 -1.17 4.46
C ILE A 140 -14.02 -0.67 5.87
N ARG A 141 -14.33 -1.49 6.88
CA ARG A 141 -13.98 -1.18 8.28
C ARG A 141 -12.52 -1.51 8.54
N PHE A 142 -11.83 -0.57 9.17
CA PHE A 142 -10.45 -0.76 9.60
C PHE A 142 -10.36 -1.46 10.96
N PRO A 143 -9.23 -2.11 11.28
CA PRO A 143 -9.00 -2.66 12.61
C PRO A 143 -9.15 -1.58 13.68
N ARG A 144 -9.67 -2.02 14.83
CA ARG A 144 -9.81 -1.18 16.02
C ARG A 144 -8.44 -0.80 16.58
N GLY A 145 -8.33 0.44 16.99
CA GLY A 145 -7.14 1.11 17.50
C GLY A 145 -7.56 2.44 18.13
N LEU A 146 -6.64 3.19 18.70
CA LEU A 146 -6.97 4.39 19.48
C LEU A 146 -7.85 5.41 18.72
N LEU A 147 -7.60 5.63 17.42
CA LEU A 147 -8.36 6.60 16.62
C LEU A 147 -9.66 5.99 16.07
N THR A 148 -9.61 4.73 15.64
CA THR A 148 -10.80 4.02 15.14
C THR A 148 -11.78 3.69 16.26
N ASP A 149 -11.34 3.46 17.50
CA ASP A 149 -12.21 3.26 18.66
C ASP A 149 -12.95 4.54 19.05
N TRP A 150 -12.33 5.71 18.86
CA TRP A 150 -13.00 6.98 19.09
C TRP A 150 -14.05 7.32 18.00
N TYR A 151 -13.81 6.90 16.76
CA TYR A 151 -14.73 7.16 15.64
C TYR A 151 -15.83 6.08 15.49
N TYR A 152 -15.53 4.82 15.83
CA TYR A 152 -16.50 3.71 15.80
C TYR A 152 -17.24 3.51 17.13
N GLY A 153 -16.82 4.20 18.20
CA GLY A 153 -17.44 4.21 19.51
C GLY A 153 -18.83 4.83 19.53
#